data_AF-A0A7Y2KIY4-F1
#
_entry.id   AF-A0A7Y2KIY4-F1
#
_cell.length_a   1.000
_cell.length_b   1.000
_cell.length_c   1.000
_cell.angle_alpha   90.00
_cell.angle_beta   90.00
_cell.angle_gamma   90.00
#
_symmetry.space_group_name_H-M   'P 1'
#
loop_
_entity.id
_entity.type
_entity.pdbx_description
1 polymer ?
#
loop_
_entity_poly.entity_id
_entity_poly.type
_entity_poly.pdbx_seq_one_letter_code
_entity_poly.pdbx_strand_id
1 'polypeptide(L)' 'IRRIDPSARAVLVSGYDERGRIGEIVASGFSGFLQKPFRRRDLGRMVGEALGDAPRKQTSEEP' A
#
# COMPACT_ATOMS: atom_id res chain seq x y z
N ILE A 1 0.05 15.20 5.65
CA ILE A 1 1.28 14.36 5.60
C ILE A 1 2.16 14.76 4.44
N ARG A 2 1.79 14.57 3.16
CA ARG A 2 2.67 14.96 2.03
C ARG A 2 3.10 16.43 1.94
N ARG A 3 2.28 17.36 2.45
CA ARG A 3 2.65 18.78 2.56
C ARG A 3 3.73 19.04 3.62
N ILE A 4 3.94 18.09 4.54
CA ILE A 4 4.91 18.17 5.65
C ILE A 4 6.17 17.40 5.25
N ASP A 5 5.99 16.17 4.76
CA ASP A 5 7.05 15.33 4.23
C ASP A 5 6.55 14.59 2.98
N PRO A 6 7.01 14.99 1.78
CA PRO A 6 6.66 14.32 0.53
C PRO A 6 7.22 12.89 0.42
N SER A 7 8.29 12.56 1.15
CA SER A 7 8.94 11.24 1.13
C SER A 7 8.30 10.23 2.08
N ALA A 8 7.41 10.69 2.96
CA ALA A 8 6.72 9.86 3.93
C ALA A 8 5.87 8.78 3.21
N ARG A 9 6.16 7.53 3.53
CA ARG A 9 5.41 6.36 3.06
C ARG A 9 4.17 6.18 3.92
N ALA A 10 3.02 5.95 3.29
CA ALA A 10 1.75 5.90 3.98
C ALA A 10 0.90 4.74 3.48
N VAL A 11 0.27 4.00 4.40
CA VAL A 11 -0.68 2.94 4.11
C VAL A 11 -2.07 3.43 4.53
N LEU A 12 -3.04 3.39 3.61
CA LEU A 12 -4.43 3.72 3.95
C LEU A 12 -5.14 2.51 4.54
N VAL A 13 -5.91 2.71 5.61
CA VAL A 13 -6.66 1.64 6.28
C VAL A 13 -8.14 2.00 6.44
N SER A 14 -9.02 1.46 5.58
CA SER A 14 -10.46 1.76 5.54
C SER A 14 -11.33 0.51 5.73
N GLY A 15 -12.53 0.67 6.28
CA GLY A 15 -13.46 -0.41 6.66
C GLY A 15 -14.83 -0.40 5.98
N TYR A 16 -14.98 0.33 4.88
CA TYR A 16 -16.17 0.28 4.03
C TYR A 16 -15.87 -0.53 2.75
N ASP A 17 -16.89 -1.08 2.10
CA ASP A 17 -16.78 -1.85 0.85
C ASP A 17 -16.34 -0.94 -0.32
N GLU A 18 -15.10 -0.49 -0.26
CA GLU A 18 -14.46 0.44 -1.21
C GLU A 18 -13.83 -0.32 -2.38
N ARG A 19 -14.28 -1.54 -2.68
CA ARG A 19 -13.69 -2.42 -3.71
C ARG A 19 -13.47 -1.71 -5.05
N GLY A 20 -14.28 -0.70 -5.37
CA GLY A 20 -14.14 0.13 -6.57
C GLY A 20 -13.10 1.27 -6.49
N ARG A 21 -12.69 1.73 -5.30
CA ARG A 21 -11.82 2.92 -5.12
C ARG A 21 -10.37 2.60 -4.75
N ILE A 22 -10.03 1.32 -4.57
CA ILE A 22 -8.67 0.91 -4.17
C ILE A 22 -7.63 1.40 -5.20
N GLY A 23 -7.93 1.30 -6.50
CA GLY A 23 -7.04 1.76 -7.56
C GLY A 23 -6.78 3.28 -7.52
N GLU A 24 -7.83 4.08 -7.27
CA GLU A 24 -7.73 5.54 -7.17
C GLU A 24 -6.95 5.99 -5.93
N ILE A 25 -7.12 5.25 -4.82
CA ILE A 25 -6.40 5.50 -3.57
C ILE A 25 -4.90 5.24 -3.75
N VAL A 26 -4.52 4.15 -4.40
CA VAL A 26 -3.11 3.86 -4.71
C VAL A 26 -2.56 4.94 -5.67
N ALA A 27 -3.33 5.34 -6.67
CA ALA A 27 -2.96 6.44 -7.59
C ALA A 27 -2.77 7.78 -6.87
N SER A 28 -3.45 8.01 -5.74
CA SER A 28 -3.26 9.21 -4.92
C SER A 28 -1.93 9.22 -4.13
N GLY A 29 -1.01 8.27 -4.38
CA GLY A 29 0.38 8.26 -3.92
C GLY A 29 0.64 7.47 -2.63
N PHE A 30 -0.35 6.74 -2.12
CA PHE A 30 -0.15 5.89 -0.94
C PHE A 30 0.69 4.68 -1.32
N SER A 31 1.53 4.23 -0.39
CA SER A 31 2.39 3.05 -0.57
C SER A 31 1.61 1.74 -0.50
N GLY A 32 0.35 1.77 -0.06
CA GLY A 32 -0.54 0.62 -0.06
C GLY A 32 -1.89 0.90 0.61
N PHE A 33 -2.77 -0.11 0.54
CA PHE A 33 -4.11 -0.07 1.12
C PHE A 33 -4.39 -1.37 1.88
N LEU A 34 -4.94 -1.25 3.09
CA LEU A 34 -5.32 -2.37 3.95
C LEU A 34 -6.78 -2.26 4.37
N GLN A 35 -7.61 -3.20 3.92
CA GLN A 35 -9.03 -3.22 4.25
C GLN A 35 -9.26 -3.72 5.69
N LYS A 36 -10.14 -3.06 6.44
CA LYS A 36 -10.67 -3.53 7.72
C LYS A 36 -11.87 -4.47 7.48
N PRO A 37 -12.01 -5.55 8.28
CA PRO A 37 -11.05 -6.01 9.28
C PRO A 37 -9.83 -6.71 8.64
N PHE A 38 -8.66 -6.57 9.24
CA PHE A 38 -7.42 -7.25 8.84
C PHE A 38 -6.79 -7.98 10.03
N ARG A 39 -5.92 -8.96 9.75
CA ARG A 39 -5.12 -9.62 10.79
C ARG A 39 -3.80 -8.88 10.98
N ARG A 40 -3.17 -9.03 12.15
CA ARG A 40 -1.85 -8.42 12.43
C ARG A 40 -0.79 -8.79 11.39
N ARG A 41 -0.83 -10.02 10.88
CA ARG A 41 0.07 -10.49 9.82
C ARG A 41 -0.09 -9.71 8.52
N ASP A 42 -1.31 -9.30 8.18
CA ASP A 42 -1.59 -8.54 6.97
C ASP A 42 -1.03 -7.12 7.07
N LEU A 43 -1.15 -6.51 8.26
CA LEU A 43 -0.52 -5.21 8.55
C LEU A 43 1.00 -5.30 8.47
N GLY A 44 1.62 -6.29 9.10
CA GLY A 44 3.08 -6.48 9.06
C GLY A 44 3.61 -6.66 7.65
N ARG A 45 2.91 -7.44 6.83
CA ARG A 45 3.23 -7.61 5.40
C ARG A 45 3.14 -6.29 4.64
N MET A 46 2.03 -5.55 4.80
CA MET A 46 1.82 -4.27 4.11
C MET A 46 2.86 -3.21 4.50
N VAL A 47 3.25 -3.17 5.78
CA VAL A 47 4.32 -2.26 6.25
C VAL A 47 5.67 -2.67 5.67
N GLY A 48 6.00 -3.97 5.63
CA GLY A 48 7.22 -4.45 4.98
C GLY A 48 7.25 -4.12 3.48
N GLU A 49 6.14 -4.34 2.77
CA GLU A 49 5.98 -3.95 1.36
C GLU A 49 6.19 -2.43 1.17
N ALA A 50 5.60 -1.60 2.03
CA ALA A 50 5.80 -0.15 2.00
C ALA A 50 7.24 0.27 2.35
N LEU A 51 7.94 -0.46 3.22
CA LEU A 51 9.34 -0.21 3.58
C LEU A 51 10.34 -0.71 2.51
N GLY A 52 9.87 -1.46 1.51
CA GLY A 52 10.71 -1.98 0.43
C GLY A 52 11.30 -3.36 0.74
N ASP A 53 10.83 -4.03 1.79
CA ASP A 53 11.19 -5.40 2.16
C ASP A 53 10.47 -6.45 1.29
N ALA A 54 9.70 -6.01 0.29
CA ALA A 54 9.05 -6.92 -0.63
C ALA A 54 10.13 -7.74 -1.38
N PRO A 55 9.96 -9.08 -1.52
CA PRO A 55 10.76 -9.81 -2.50
C PRO A 55 10.51 -9.16 -3.84
N ARG A 56 11.59 -8.67 -4.47
CA ARG A 56 11.61 -8.07 -5.80
C ARG A 56 10.73 -8.94 -6.71
N LYS A 57 9.53 -8.46 -7.07
CA LYS A 57 8.83 -9.04 -8.22
C LYS A 57 9.76 -8.79 -9.39
N GLN A 58 10.38 -9.87 -9.88
CA GLN A 58 11.09 -9.85 -11.15
C GLN A 58 10.10 -9.30 -12.17
N THR A 59 10.36 -8.10 -12.66
CA THR A 59 9.87 -7.67 -13.97
C THR A 59 10.51 -8.62 -14.96
N SER A 60 9.85 -9.75 -15.22
CA SER A 60 10.02 -10.48 -16.46
C SER A 60 9.26 -9.68 -17.50
N GLU A 61 9.95 -8.71 -18.10
CA GLU A 61 9.60 -8.23 -19.42
C GLU A 61 10.91 -7.91 -20.14
N GLU A 62 11.40 -8.91 -20.87
CA GLU A 62 12.17 -8.79 -22.11
C GLU A 62 11.83 -10.04 -22.94
N PRO A 63 11.92 -10.01 -24.28
CA PRO A 63 12.71 -9.09 -25.11
C PRO A 63 11.91 -8.14 -26.00
#